data_AF-A0A673GBZ7-F1
#
_entry.id   AF-A0A673GBZ7-F1
#
_cell.length_a   1.000
_cell.length_b   1.000
_cell.length_c   1.000
_cell.angle_alpha   90.00
_cell.angle_beta   90.00
_cell.angle_gamma   90.00
#
_symmetry.space_group_name_H-M   'P 1'
#
loop_
_entity.id
_entity.type
_entity.pdbx_description
1 polymer ?
#
loop_
_entity_poly.entity_id
_entity_poly.type
_entity_poly.pdbx_seq_one_letter_code
_entity_poly.pdbx_strand_id
1 'polypeptide(L)'
;MEIYLVARLYEVSCSQTRDALGKFVKKAIVHYRDDLDLQNLMDYIQKEFKCCGWNNYTDWSWNLYFNCTPSNPSTERCAVPFSCCTPLPGETVINTMCGFGIQTQNHLDATKSIYLVGCADRAVIWIESHLLLVGALTLGLALPQVKFMSNSKPNSQAKLYSYNCFTLSDMKRNRYDLCQHCQTFASLF
;
A
#
# COMPACT_ATOMS: atom_id res chain seq x y z
N MET A 1 -6.33 30.85 -4.81
CA MET A 1 -7.59 30.07 -4.87
C MET A 1 -7.40 28.78 -5.68
N GLU A 2 -6.87 28.86 -6.90
CA GLU A 2 -6.50 27.72 -7.76
C GLU A 2 -5.62 26.66 -7.06
N ILE A 3 -4.54 27.08 -6.38
CA ILE A 3 -3.62 26.15 -5.66
C ILE A 3 -4.32 25.39 -4.52
N TYR A 4 -5.24 26.05 -3.80
CA TYR A 4 -6.01 25.43 -2.72
C TYR A 4 -6.98 24.36 -3.24
N LEU A 5 -7.57 24.60 -4.42
CA LEU A 5 -8.46 23.63 -5.06
C LEU A 5 -7.69 22.40 -5.54
N VAL A 6 -6.51 22.60 -6.15
CA VAL A 6 -5.62 21.52 -6.61
C VAL A 6 -5.12 20.69 -5.43
N ALA A 7 -4.70 21.33 -4.34
CA ALA A 7 -4.29 20.63 -3.11
C ALA A 7 -5.44 19.80 -2.50
N ARG A 8 -6.66 20.36 -2.44
CA ARG A 8 -7.85 19.63 -1.96
C ARG A 8 -8.24 18.45 -2.87
N LEU A 9 -8.13 18.61 -4.19
CA LEU A 9 -8.42 17.53 -5.13
C LEU A 9 -7.38 16.39 -5.04
N TYR A 10 -6.11 16.73 -4.80
CA TYR A 10 -5.05 15.75 -4.59
C TYR A 10 -5.20 14.98 -3.26
N GLU A 11 -5.52 15.69 -2.18
CA GLU A 11 -5.80 15.12 -0.85
C GLU A 11 -7.01 14.15 -0.90
N VAL A 12 -8.09 14.54 -1.59
CA VAL A 12 -9.29 13.70 -1.79
C VAL A 12 -8.99 12.49 -2.67
N SER A 13 -8.14 12.63 -3.69
CA SER A 13 -7.76 11.51 -4.56
C SER A 13 -6.89 10.47 -3.85
N CYS A 14 -5.92 10.90 -3.05
CA CYS A 14 -5.03 9.99 -2.32
C CYS A 14 -5.77 9.22 -1.21
N SER A 15 -6.62 9.91 -0.44
CA SER A 15 -7.46 9.29 0.60
C SER A 15 -8.45 8.28 0.01
N GLN A 16 -9.15 8.65 -1.07
CA GLN A 16 -10.09 7.74 -1.74
C GLN A 16 -9.38 6.52 -2.36
N THR A 17 -8.18 6.71 -2.91
CA THR A 17 -7.36 5.60 -3.43
C THR A 17 -6.88 4.68 -2.31
N ARG A 18 -6.42 5.23 -1.19
CA ARG A 18 -6.01 4.45 -0.01
C ARG A 18 -7.18 3.64 0.56
N ASP A 19 -8.37 4.23 0.61
CA ASP A 19 -9.57 3.54 1.11
C ASP A 19 -10.03 2.41 0.18
N ALA A 20 -10.01 2.66 -1.13
CA ALA A 20 -10.34 1.64 -2.13
C ALA A 20 -9.34 0.47 -2.07
N LEU A 21 -8.04 0.79 -1.99
CA LEU A 21 -6.99 -0.22 -1.86
C LEU A 21 -7.09 -0.96 -0.51
N GLY A 22 -7.37 -0.25 0.58
CA GLY A 22 -7.59 -0.85 1.90
C GLY A 22 -8.76 -1.85 1.91
N LYS A 23 -9.86 -1.56 1.20
CA LYS A 23 -10.96 -2.51 1.02
C LYS A 23 -10.54 -3.74 0.23
N PHE A 24 -9.75 -3.56 -0.84
CA PHE A 24 -9.21 -4.67 -1.63
C PHE A 24 -8.27 -5.55 -0.78
N VAL A 25 -7.32 -4.94 -0.07
CA VAL A 25 -6.36 -5.68 0.77
C VAL A 25 -7.07 -6.35 1.94
N LYS A 26 -8.08 -5.73 2.55
CA LYS A 26 -8.91 -6.39 3.57
C LYS A 26 -9.58 -7.65 3.01
N LYS A 27 -10.16 -7.58 1.82
CA LYS A 27 -10.74 -8.75 1.14
C LYS A 27 -9.66 -9.80 0.84
N ALA A 28 -8.48 -9.36 0.44
CA ALA A 28 -7.33 -10.25 0.18
C ALA A 28 -6.88 -11.01 1.44
N ILE A 29 -6.79 -10.34 2.59
CA ILE A 29 -6.44 -10.95 3.87
C ILE A 29 -7.51 -11.95 4.30
N VAL A 30 -8.79 -11.59 4.20
CA VAL A 30 -9.91 -12.49 4.57
C VAL A 30 -9.87 -13.78 3.74
N HIS A 31 -9.63 -13.69 2.43
CA HIS A 31 -9.61 -14.83 1.50
C HIS A 31 -8.20 -15.39 1.22
N TYR A 32 -7.22 -15.04 2.05
CA TYR A 32 -5.81 -15.39 1.81
C TYR A 32 -5.53 -16.89 1.68
N ARG A 33 -6.34 -17.75 2.31
CA ARG A 33 -6.23 -19.22 2.21
C ARG A 33 -7.14 -19.83 1.15
N ASP A 34 -8.07 -19.05 0.62
CA ASP A 34 -9.09 -19.55 -0.31
C ASP A 34 -8.61 -19.49 -1.77
N ASP A 35 -7.65 -18.60 -2.06
CA ASP A 35 -7.14 -18.34 -3.41
C ASP A 35 -5.60 -18.34 -3.43
N LEU A 36 -5.02 -19.25 -4.21
CA LEU A 36 -3.57 -19.43 -4.34
C LEU A 36 -2.89 -18.25 -5.05
N ASP A 37 -3.55 -17.64 -6.03
CA ASP A 37 -2.98 -16.51 -6.77
C ASP A 37 -2.95 -15.27 -5.87
N LEU A 38 -4.00 -15.08 -5.07
CA LEU A 38 -4.06 -14.02 -4.07
C LEU A 38 -2.99 -14.21 -2.98
N GLN A 39 -2.80 -15.44 -2.53
CA GLN A 39 -1.75 -15.80 -1.58
C GLN A 39 -0.37 -15.47 -2.12
N ASN A 40 -0.05 -15.93 -3.34
CA ASN A 40 1.24 -15.68 -3.99
C ASN A 40 1.50 -14.19 -4.19
N LEU A 41 0.48 -13.44 -4.63
CA LEU A 41 0.59 -11.99 -4.82
C LEU A 41 0.86 -11.27 -3.50
N MET A 42 0.08 -11.58 -2.46
CA MET A 42 0.25 -10.98 -1.13
C MET A 42 1.63 -11.31 -0.55
N ASP A 43 2.07 -12.56 -0.67
CA ASP A 43 3.38 -13.00 -0.20
C ASP A 43 4.52 -12.31 -0.94
N TYR A 44 4.37 -12.13 -2.26
CA TYR A 44 5.34 -11.40 -3.07
C TYR A 44 5.46 -9.94 -2.62
N ILE A 45 4.33 -9.25 -2.47
CA ILE A 45 4.29 -7.85 -2.04
C ILE A 45 4.94 -7.68 -0.66
N GLN A 46 4.60 -8.54 0.30
CA GLN A 46 5.13 -8.43 1.67
C GLN A 46 6.64 -8.65 1.74
N LYS A 47 7.16 -9.62 0.97
CA LYS A 47 8.60 -9.89 0.88
C LYS A 47 9.35 -8.75 0.18
N GLU A 48 8.82 -8.28 -0.95
CA GLU A 48 9.45 -7.24 -1.76
C GLU A 48 9.50 -5.89 -1.02
N PHE A 49 8.37 -5.48 -0.45
CA PHE A 49 8.25 -4.20 0.25
C PHE A 49 8.64 -4.26 1.74
N LYS A 50 8.99 -5.44 2.25
CA LYS A 50 9.41 -5.66 3.66
C LYS A 50 8.39 -5.06 4.64
N CYS A 51 7.15 -5.51 4.49
CA CYS A 51 5.98 -5.09 5.26
C CYS A 51 5.13 -6.28 5.69
N CYS A 52 4.23 -6.06 6.64
CA CYS A 52 3.26 -7.06 7.07
C CYS A 52 1.89 -6.44 7.31
N GLY A 53 0.85 -7.04 6.72
CA GLY A 53 -0.52 -6.52 6.80
C GLY A 53 -0.71 -5.24 5.98
N TRP A 54 -1.83 -4.55 6.21
CA TRP A 54 -2.15 -3.31 5.47
C TRP A 54 -1.62 -2.08 6.22
N ASN A 55 -2.15 -1.83 7.42
CA ASN A 55 -1.67 -0.81 8.34
C ASN A 55 -0.76 -1.42 9.40
N ASN A 56 -1.03 -2.65 9.84
CA ASN A 56 -0.28 -3.30 10.91
C ASN A 56 -0.28 -4.83 10.74
N TYR A 57 0.71 -5.50 11.33
CA TYR A 57 0.81 -6.97 11.31
C TYR A 57 -0.39 -7.66 11.99
N THR A 58 -1.11 -6.96 12.88
CA THR A 58 -2.34 -7.47 13.52
C THR A 58 -3.54 -7.54 12.58
N ASP A 59 -3.49 -6.91 11.40
CA ASP A 59 -4.57 -6.98 10.39
C ASP A 59 -4.83 -8.42 9.95
N TRP A 60 -3.84 -9.31 10.09
CA TRP A 60 -3.99 -10.74 9.87
C TRP A 60 -5.07 -11.38 10.74
N SER A 61 -5.43 -10.79 11.88
CA SER A 61 -6.58 -11.25 12.69
C SER A 61 -7.93 -11.17 11.96
N TRP A 62 -8.05 -10.49 10.83
CA TRP A 62 -9.28 -10.52 10.02
C TRP A 62 -9.52 -11.86 9.30
N ASN A 63 -8.46 -12.64 9.10
CA ASN A 63 -8.56 -13.95 8.51
C ASN A 63 -8.96 -14.99 9.56
N LEU A 64 -9.87 -15.91 9.20
CA LEU A 64 -10.38 -16.95 10.10
C LEU A 64 -9.28 -17.82 10.70
N TYR A 65 -8.23 -18.15 9.95
CA TYR A 65 -7.15 -19.03 10.39
C TYR A 65 -6.16 -18.33 11.34
N PHE A 66 -5.94 -17.03 11.16
CA PHE A 66 -4.99 -16.25 11.98
C PHE A 66 -5.65 -15.52 13.15
N ASN A 67 -6.98 -15.45 13.17
CA ASN A 67 -7.75 -14.74 14.19
C ASN A 67 -7.40 -15.18 15.62
N CYS A 68 -7.08 -14.22 16.48
CA CYS A 68 -6.59 -14.49 17.83
C CYS A 68 -7.60 -15.00 18.87
N THR A 69 -8.88 -15.13 18.53
CA THR A 69 -9.92 -15.54 19.48
C THR A 69 -9.57 -16.88 20.15
N PRO A 70 -9.70 -17.03 21.48
CA PRO A 70 -9.33 -18.26 22.18
C PRO A 70 -10.07 -19.52 21.69
N SER A 71 -11.28 -19.35 21.13
CA SER A 71 -12.07 -20.44 20.56
C SER A 71 -11.63 -20.90 19.17
N ASN A 72 -10.67 -20.20 18.53
CA ASN A 72 -10.19 -20.56 17.20
C ASN A 72 -9.32 -21.83 17.29
N PRO A 73 -9.72 -22.94 16.64
CA PRO A 73 -8.96 -24.20 16.69
C PRO A 73 -7.76 -24.21 15.73
N SER A 74 -7.58 -23.17 14.91
CA SER A 74 -6.50 -23.09 13.93
C SER A 74 -5.12 -23.18 14.59
N THR A 75 -4.24 -23.99 14.01
CA THR A 75 -2.82 -24.06 14.41
C THR A 75 -2.11 -22.72 14.18
N GLU A 76 -2.59 -21.92 13.22
CA GLU A 76 -2.04 -20.61 12.87
C GLU A 76 -2.70 -19.46 13.67
N ARG A 77 -3.45 -19.78 14.73
CA ARG A 77 -4.07 -18.77 15.60
C ARG A 77 -3.02 -17.79 16.13
N CYS A 78 -3.32 -16.50 16.04
CA CYS A 78 -2.39 -15.42 16.40
C CYS A 78 -1.07 -15.41 15.63
N ALA A 79 -0.99 -16.11 14.50
CA ALA A 79 0.18 -16.08 13.65
C ALA A 79 0.07 -15.00 12.57
N VAL A 80 1.18 -14.75 11.88
CA VAL A 80 1.20 -14.05 10.58
C VAL A 80 1.84 -14.98 9.55
N PRO A 81 1.60 -14.77 8.25
CA PRO A 81 2.23 -15.56 7.22
C PRO A 81 3.74 -15.44 7.20
N PHE A 82 4.39 -16.46 6.65
CA PHE A 82 5.84 -16.54 6.54
C PHE A 82 6.46 -15.42 5.67
N SER A 83 5.68 -14.79 4.80
CA SER A 83 6.10 -13.64 3.99
C SER A 83 6.39 -12.39 4.82
N CYS A 84 5.86 -12.31 6.05
CA CYS A 84 6.20 -11.25 7.01
C CYS A 84 7.54 -11.49 7.74
N CYS A 85 8.14 -12.69 7.61
CA CYS A 85 9.36 -13.05 8.35
C CYS A 85 10.59 -12.28 7.87
N THR A 86 11.40 -11.83 8.82
CA THR A 86 12.73 -11.28 8.55
C THR A 86 13.77 -12.40 8.51
N PRO A 87 14.75 -12.38 7.59
CA PRO A 87 15.88 -13.29 7.65
C PRO A 87 16.72 -13.01 8.91
N LEU A 88 17.20 -14.07 9.56
CA LEU A 88 18.07 -13.94 10.74
C LEU A 88 19.44 -13.37 10.32
N PRO A 89 20.06 -12.51 11.14
CA PRO A 89 21.35 -11.93 10.81
C PRO A 89 22.42 -13.03 10.71
N GLY A 90 22.98 -13.22 9.52
CA GLY A 90 23.99 -14.23 9.23
C GLY A 90 23.46 -15.53 8.62
N GLU A 91 22.13 -15.66 8.45
CA GLU A 91 21.50 -16.81 7.80
C GLU A 91 20.81 -16.39 6.50
N THR A 92 20.96 -17.22 5.46
CA THR A 92 20.26 -17.03 4.17
C THR A 92 18.90 -17.73 4.14
N VAL A 93 18.57 -18.52 5.17
CA VAL A 93 17.34 -19.31 5.25
C VAL A 93 16.36 -18.63 6.19
N ILE A 94 15.15 -18.38 5.71
CA ILE A 94 14.08 -17.78 6.52
C ILE A 94 13.40 -18.90 7.31
N ASN A 95 13.27 -18.72 8.63
CA ASN A 95 12.48 -19.61 9.47
C ASN A 95 10.99 -19.44 9.13
N THR A 96 10.39 -20.44 8.49
CA THR A 96 8.97 -20.39 8.08
C THR A 96 7.99 -20.47 9.25
N MET A 97 8.47 -20.82 10.45
CA MET A 97 7.72 -20.80 11.71
C MET A 97 7.84 -19.48 12.48
N CYS A 98 8.52 -18.46 11.96
CA CYS A 98 8.73 -17.20 12.69
C CYS A 98 7.42 -16.49 13.08
N GLY A 99 6.37 -16.69 12.28
CA GLY A 99 5.11 -15.97 12.42
C GLY A 99 4.20 -16.53 13.51
N PHE A 100 4.47 -17.71 14.07
CA PHE A 100 3.57 -18.37 15.01
C PHE A 100 3.46 -17.61 16.34
N GLY A 101 2.22 -17.33 16.75
CA GLY A 101 1.93 -16.64 18.01
C GLY A 101 2.43 -15.20 18.10
N ILE A 102 2.96 -14.63 17.01
CA ILE A 102 3.60 -13.31 17.01
C ILE A 102 2.64 -12.21 17.43
N GLN A 103 1.34 -12.34 17.13
CA GLN A 103 0.33 -11.36 17.50
C GLN A 103 0.09 -11.26 19.02
N THR A 104 0.56 -12.24 19.80
CA THR A 104 0.51 -12.22 21.27
C THR A 104 1.80 -11.74 21.92
N GLN A 105 2.87 -11.57 21.14
CA GLN A 105 4.17 -11.13 21.65
C GLN A 105 4.22 -9.62 21.81
N ASN A 106 5.15 -9.14 22.64
CA ASN A 106 5.43 -7.71 22.75
C ASN A 106 6.07 -7.19 21.46
N HIS A 107 5.79 -5.93 21.13
CA HIS A 107 6.30 -5.28 19.92
C HIS A 107 7.83 -5.36 19.77
N LEU A 108 8.57 -5.28 20.88
CA LEU A 108 10.03 -5.38 20.90
C LEU A 108 10.54 -6.77 20.50
N ASP A 109 9.83 -7.82 20.88
CA ASP A 109 10.19 -9.19 20.53
C ASP A 109 9.73 -9.53 19.12
N ALA A 110 8.56 -9.03 18.72
CA ALA A 110 8.05 -9.20 17.36
C ALA A 110 8.97 -8.55 16.30
N THR A 111 9.61 -7.41 16.61
CA THR A 111 10.54 -6.72 15.69
C THR A 111 11.74 -7.58 15.29
N LYS A 112 12.12 -8.55 16.13
CA LYS A 112 13.29 -9.42 15.88
C LYS A 112 13.01 -10.50 14.83
N SER A 113 11.72 -10.83 14.62
CA SER A 113 11.30 -11.98 13.83
C SER A 113 10.50 -11.60 12.59
N ILE A 114 9.81 -10.44 12.59
CA ILE A 114 8.92 -10.01 11.50
C ILE A 114 9.05 -8.53 11.16
N TYR A 115 8.62 -8.18 9.95
CA TYR A 115 8.37 -6.79 9.56
C TYR A 115 7.08 -6.28 10.23
N LEU A 116 7.16 -5.25 11.08
CA LEU A 116 5.99 -4.70 11.78
C LEU A 116 5.25 -3.60 11.01
N VAL A 117 5.92 -2.99 10.04
CA VAL A 117 5.38 -1.86 9.28
C VAL A 117 4.33 -2.35 8.28
N GLY A 118 3.18 -1.67 8.23
CA GLY A 118 2.13 -1.95 7.26
C GLY A 118 2.55 -1.67 5.81
N CYS A 119 2.01 -2.43 4.86
CA CYS A 119 2.34 -2.25 3.45
C CYS A 119 1.83 -0.92 2.88
N ALA A 120 0.78 -0.33 3.45
CA ALA A 120 0.29 0.98 3.03
C ALA A 120 1.36 2.07 3.19
N ASP A 121 2.07 2.06 4.32
CA ASP A 121 3.08 3.07 4.62
C ASP A 121 4.36 2.83 3.79
N ARG A 122 4.73 1.55 3.59
CA ARG A 122 5.82 1.20 2.66
C ARG A 122 5.54 1.60 1.22
N ALA A 123 4.31 1.44 0.76
CA ALA A 123 3.90 1.84 -0.59
C ALA A 123 4.07 3.35 -0.79
N VAL A 124 3.64 4.17 0.19
CA VAL A 124 3.83 5.63 0.14
C VAL A 124 5.32 5.97 0.05
N ILE A 125 6.15 5.41 0.93
CA ILE A 125 7.61 5.65 0.93
C ILE A 125 8.27 5.23 -0.40
N TRP A 126 7.81 4.12 -1.00
CA TRP A 126 8.31 3.67 -2.29
C TRP A 126 7.97 4.65 -3.42
N ILE A 127 6.73 5.15 -3.45
CA ILE A 127 6.30 6.14 -4.44
C ILE A 127 7.10 7.45 -4.28
N GLU A 128 7.30 7.92 -3.04
CA GLU A 128 8.11 9.12 -2.78
C GLU A 128 9.54 8.98 -3.32
N SER A 129 10.16 7.83 -3.10
CA SER A 129 11.54 7.56 -3.52
C SER A 129 11.69 7.35 -5.03
N HIS A 130 10.61 6.98 -5.73
CA HIS A 130 10.61 6.67 -7.16
C HIS A 130 9.71 7.60 -7.97
N LEU A 131 9.43 8.80 -7.45
CA LEU A 131 8.42 9.70 -8.01
C LEU A 131 8.70 10.06 -9.47
N LEU A 132 9.98 10.24 -9.85
CA LEU A 132 10.38 10.50 -11.24
C LEU A 132 10.05 9.35 -12.18
N LEU A 133 10.30 8.12 -11.73
CA LEU A 133 9.99 6.90 -12.50
C LEU A 133 8.49 6.73 -12.66
N VAL A 134 7.74 6.84 -11.56
CA VAL A 134 6.28 6.73 -11.57
C VAL A 134 5.66 7.83 -12.43
N GLY A 135 6.13 9.08 -12.30
CA GLY A 135 5.68 10.21 -13.10
C GLY A 135 5.99 10.07 -14.60
N ALA A 136 7.17 9.55 -14.96
CA ALA A 136 7.51 9.31 -16.35
C ALA A 136 6.65 8.20 -16.97
N LEU A 137 6.38 7.12 -16.23
CA LEU A 137 5.52 6.02 -16.69
C LEU A 137 4.07 6.48 -16.87
N THR A 138 3.52 7.25 -15.93
CA THR A 138 2.15 7.77 -16.03
C THR A 138 1.99 8.71 -17.22
N LEU A 139 2.93 9.65 -17.41
CA LEU A 139 2.94 10.54 -18.57
C LEU A 139 3.13 9.77 -19.89
N GLY A 140 4.03 8.79 -19.91
CA GLY A 140 4.29 7.94 -21.07
C GLY A 140 3.08 7.13 -21.51
N LEU A 141 2.23 6.69 -20.57
CA LEU A 141 0.98 5.98 -20.86
C LEU A 141 -0.18 6.93 -21.20
N ALA A 142 -0.23 8.11 -20.59
CA ALA A 142 -1.31 9.08 -20.82
C ALA A 142 -1.24 9.72 -22.23
N LEU A 143 -0.04 10.09 -22.69
CA LEU A 143 0.13 10.83 -23.96
C LEU A 143 -0.37 10.08 -25.22
N PRO A 144 -0.12 8.76 -25.38
CA PRO A 144 -0.68 8.00 -26.49
C PRO A 144 -2.21 7.92 -26.48
N GLN A 145 -2.82 7.81 -25.29
CA GLN A 145 -4.29 7.72 -25.18
C GLN A 145 -4.98 9.00 -25.68
N VAL A 146 -4.40 10.18 -25.42
CA VAL A 146 -4.93 11.46 -25.91
C VAL A 146 -4.91 11.53 -27.44
N LYS A 147 -3.82 11.08 -28.08
CA LYS A 147 -3.71 11.04 -29.54
C LYS A 147 -4.64 10.02 -30.17
N PHE A 148 -4.79 8.85 -29.53
CA PHE A 148 -5.71 7.81 -30.00
C PHE A 148 -7.18 8.26 -29.93
N MET A 149 -7.58 8.90 -28.82
CA MET A 149 -8.92 9.49 -28.68
C MET A 149 -9.17 10.64 -29.65
N SER A 150 -8.13 11.43 -29.98
CA SER A 150 -8.24 12.51 -30.98
C SER A 150 -8.45 12.00 -32.41
N ASN A 151 -8.02 10.77 -32.72
CA ASN A 151 -8.16 10.16 -34.05
C ASN A 151 -9.41 9.28 -34.19
N SER A 152 -10.06 8.92 -33.09
CA SER A 152 -11.38 8.29 -33.10
C SER A 152 -12.47 9.34 -33.30
N LYS A 153 -13.29 9.22 -34.37
CA LYS A 153 -14.47 10.07 -34.59
C LYS A 153 -15.32 10.14 -33.31
N PRO A 154 -15.83 11.32 -32.93
CA PRO A 154 -16.63 11.45 -31.71
C PRO A 154 -17.92 10.64 -31.85
N ASN A 155 -18.07 9.61 -31.01
CA ASN A 155 -19.36 9.02 -30.72
C ASN A 155 -19.90 9.72 -29.45
N SER A 156 -21.14 10.21 -29.48
CA SER A 156 -21.77 11.11 -28.49
C SER A 156 -22.02 10.50 -27.09
N GLN A 157 -21.16 9.57 -26.63
CA GLN A 157 -21.22 9.01 -25.27
C GLN A 157 -19.90 9.10 -24.49
N ALA A 158 -18.87 9.78 -25.01
CA ALA A 158 -17.69 10.09 -24.22
C ALA A 158 -18.03 11.18 -23.19
N LYS A 159 -18.54 10.78 -22.02
CA LYS A 159 -18.53 11.63 -20.82
C LYS A 159 -17.09 12.06 -20.58
N LEU A 160 -16.86 13.37 -20.65
CA LEU A 160 -15.60 14.01 -20.32
C LEU A 160 -15.26 13.70 -18.85
N TYR A 161 -14.51 12.63 -18.61
CA TYR A 161 -13.83 12.46 -17.34
C TYR A 161 -12.74 13.53 -17.28
N SER A 162 -12.93 14.51 -16.42
CA SER A 162 -12.00 15.61 -16.19
C SER A 162 -10.67 15.04 -15.67
N TYR A 163 -9.68 14.93 -16.54
CA TYR A 163 -8.30 14.66 -16.18
C TYR A 163 -7.58 16.00 -15.97
N ASN A 164 -7.67 16.57 -14.76
CA ASN A 164 -6.71 17.58 -14.34
C ASN A 164 -5.39 16.86 -14.01
N CYS A 165 -4.52 16.70 -15.01
CA CYS A 165 -3.26 15.98 -14.87
C CYS A 165 -2.09 16.94 -14.57
N PHE A 166 -1.39 16.60 -13.48
CA PHE A 166 -0.21 17.17 -12.84
C PHE A 166 0.90 17.71 -13.76
N THR A 167 1.59 18.77 -13.33
CA THR A 167 2.87 19.25 -13.89
C THR A 167 4.07 18.71 -13.08
N LEU A 168 5.19 18.50 -13.78
CA LEU A 168 6.45 17.86 -13.31
C LEU A 168 7.23 18.59 -12.19
N SER A 169 6.70 19.67 -11.61
CA SER A 169 7.43 20.57 -10.69
C SER A 169 7.46 20.14 -9.23
N ASP A 170 6.67 19.13 -8.82
CA ASP A 170 6.37 18.92 -7.40
C ASP A 170 7.22 17.82 -6.72
N MET A 171 8.27 17.32 -7.37
CA MET A 171 9.02 16.12 -6.94
C MET A 171 10.29 16.36 -6.08
N LYS A 172 10.36 17.39 -5.24
CA LYS A 172 11.52 17.56 -4.33
C LYS A 172 11.17 18.20 -2.99
N ARG A 173 10.68 17.41 -2.01
CA ARG A 173 10.98 17.66 -0.59
C ARG A 173 10.77 16.43 0.32
N ASN A 174 11.61 16.36 1.35
CA ASN A 174 11.95 15.22 2.21
C ASN A 174 10.83 14.77 3.18
N ARG A 175 10.57 13.45 3.15
CA ARG A 175 10.61 12.47 4.26
C ARG A 175 9.53 12.35 5.35
N TYR A 176 8.45 13.14 5.40
CA TYR A 176 7.32 12.84 6.32
C TYR A 176 5.91 13.14 5.77
N ASP A 177 5.76 13.51 4.49
CA ASP A 177 4.69 14.45 4.10
C ASP A 177 3.88 14.13 2.83
N LEU A 178 3.79 12.89 2.30
CA LEU A 178 2.84 12.65 1.19
C LEU A 178 1.35 12.66 1.60
N CYS A 179 1.01 12.67 2.89
CA CYS A 179 -0.38 12.74 3.35
C CYS A 179 -0.67 13.67 4.55
N GLN A 180 0.32 14.15 5.30
CA GLN A 180 0.06 14.88 6.57
C GLN A 180 0.69 16.29 6.67
N HIS A 181 1.33 16.82 5.62
CA HIS A 181 2.04 18.10 5.73
C HIS A 181 2.05 18.86 4.39
N CYS A 182 0.85 19.27 3.98
CA CYS A 182 0.70 20.52 3.24
C CYS A 182 0.11 21.60 4.18
N GLN A 183 0.53 21.60 5.47
CA GLN A 183 -0.01 22.52 6.48
C GLN A 183 0.95 23.66 6.90
N THR A 184 2.23 23.66 6.51
CA THR A 184 3.22 24.60 7.10
C THR A 184 3.79 25.63 6.12
N PHE A 185 3.05 25.97 5.07
CA PHE A 185 3.33 27.15 4.22
C PHE A 185 2.17 28.14 4.15
N ALA A 186 1.10 27.90 4.92
CA ALA A 186 -0.12 28.73 4.94
C ALA A 186 -0.17 29.74 6.10
N SER A 187 0.94 30.00 6.78
CA SER A 187 1.01 30.95 7.91
C SER A 187 2.10 32.02 7.76
N LEU A 188 2.72 32.16 6.58
CA LEU A 188 3.68 33.24 6.32
C LEU A 188 3.43 34.05 5.03
N PHE A 189 2.37 33.78 4.27
CA PHE A 189 1.85 34.67 3.23
C PHE A 189 0.33 34.50 3.08
#